data_AF-A0A7W8CVJ9-F1
#
_entry.id   AF-A0A7W8CVJ9-F1
#
_cell.length_a   1.000
_cell.length_b   1.000
_cell.length_c   1.000
_cell.angle_alpha   90.00
_cell.angle_beta   90.00
_cell.angle_gamma   90.00
#
_symmetry.space_group_name_H-M   'P 1'
#
loop_
_entity.id
_entity.type
_entity.pdbx_description
1 polymer ?
#
loop_
_entity_poly.entity_id
_entity_poly.type
_entity_poly.pdbx_seq_one_letter_code
_entity_poly.pdbx_strand_id
1 'polypeptide(L)'
;MAKNEMYEWRKYKQYYTEKNGKVTFRDDTPSYVLESYQLYCDQMESLNTFMDRHVGGGLLSVFDRKPKSKENDADRQLAQDVIKYRCQNRTLPKSWFAFDVKYHDGHGHTYNGYENLPAGEETDYRITGCAQEKNRIYVMWKRPGYTMMTVFLVKNNKIQAFRDFISEI
;
A
#
# COMPACT_ATOMS: atom_id res chain seq x y z
N MET A 1 -8.76 -16.29 16.48
CA MET A 1 -9.30 -14.97 16.86
C MET A 1 -8.69 -13.93 15.92
N ALA A 2 -9.49 -12.94 15.51
CA ALA A 2 -9.35 -12.21 14.25
C ALA A 2 -8.05 -11.37 14.16
N LYS A 3 -7.30 -11.57 13.06
CA LYS A 3 -6.02 -10.91 12.73
C LYS A 3 -6.25 -9.68 11.84
N ASN A 4 -7.08 -8.74 12.28
CA ASN A 4 -7.49 -7.63 11.40
C ASN A 4 -7.62 -6.29 12.11
N GLU A 5 -6.65 -5.91 12.96
CA GLU A 5 -6.86 -4.75 13.84
C GLU A 5 -5.76 -3.70 13.80
N MET A 6 -5.24 -3.33 12.62
CA MET A 6 -4.23 -2.26 12.51
C MET A 6 -4.81 -0.84 12.57
N TYR A 7 -6.04 -0.68 12.10
CA TYR A 7 -6.75 0.61 12.05
C TYR A 7 -7.96 0.65 12.97
N GLU A 8 -8.16 -0.39 13.79
CA GLU A 8 -9.30 -0.47 14.70
C GLU A 8 -9.28 0.66 15.71
N TRP A 9 -8.09 1.10 16.14
CA TRP A 9 -7.96 2.27 17.02
C TRP A 9 -8.70 3.50 16.49
N ARG A 10 -8.78 3.70 15.17
CA ARG A 10 -9.49 4.84 14.54
C ARG A 10 -11.01 4.80 14.73
N LYS A 11 -11.59 3.64 15.03
CA LYS A 11 -13.01 3.50 15.31
C LYS A 11 -13.38 3.98 16.71
N TYR A 12 -12.41 4.04 17.62
CA TYR A 12 -12.63 4.39 19.02
C TYR A 12 -12.21 5.83 19.36
N LYS A 13 -12.76 6.80 18.61
CA LYS A 13 -12.47 8.23 18.77
C LYS A 13 -12.76 8.79 20.17
N GLN A 14 -13.58 8.09 20.97
CA GLN A 14 -13.84 8.46 22.35
C GLN A 14 -12.61 8.33 23.28
N TYR A 15 -11.61 7.54 22.89
CA TYR A 15 -10.44 7.25 23.72
C TYR A 15 -9.20 8.06 23.38
N TYR A 16 -9.21 8.85 22.31
CA TYR A 16 -8.03 9.61 21.90
C TYR A 16 -8.36 10.97 21.31
N THR A 17 -7.37 11.85 21.32
CA THR A 17 -7.40 13.12 20.61
C THR A 17 -6.27 13.16 19.60
N GLU A 18 -6.53 13.75 18.43
CA GLU A 18 -5.55 13.93 17.37
C GLU A 18 -5.33 15.43 17.14
N LYS A 19 -4.09 15.88 17.31
CA LYS A 19 -3.69 17.28 17.09
C LYS A 19 -2.36 17.33 16.35
N ASN A 20 -2.34 17.98 15.19
CA ASN A 20 -1.15 18.10 14.33
C ASN A 20 -0.50 16.72 14.03
N GLY A 21 -1.31 15.70 13.74
CA GLY A 21 -0.85 14.34 13.47
C GLY A 21 -0.34 13.56 14.70
N LYS A 22 -0.38 14.16 15.90
CA LYS A 22 -0.06 13.48 17.15
C LYS A 22 -1.33 12.95 17.81
N VAL A 23 -1.36 11.64 18.05
CA VAL A 23 -2.45 10.97 18.78
C VAL A 23 -2.07 10.90 20.26
N THR A 24 -2.99 11.31 21.14
CA THR A 24 -2.86 11.19 22.59
C THR A 24 -4.05 10.42 23.14
N PHE A 25 -3.79 9.29 23.79
CA PHE A 25 -4.81 8.43 24.39
C PHE A 25 -5.13 8.88 25.81
N ARG A 26 -6.37 8.61 26.23
CA ARG A 26 -6.79 8.75 27.63
C ARG A 26 -6.25 7.59 28.47
N ASP A 27 -6.12 7.80 29.77
CA ASP A 27 -5.62 6.78 30.70
C ASP A 27 -6.54 5.55 30.81
N ASP A 28 -7.83 5.71 30.52
CA ASP A 28 -8.85 4.65 30.53
C ASP A 28 -8.98 3.91 29.19
N THR A 29 -8.05 4.12 28.26
CA THR A 29 -8.08 3.48 26.94
C THR A 29 -7.88 1.97 27.06
N PRO A 30 -8.78 1.15 26.48
CA PRO A 30 -8.59 -0.30 26.48
C PRO A 30 -7.32 -0.75 25.75
N SER A 31 -6.66 -1.80 26.26
CA SER A 31 -5.38 -2.28 25.73
C SER A 31 -5.42 -2.65 24.25
N TYR A 32 -6.52 -3.24 23.77
CA TYR A 32 -6.65 -3.62 22.35
C TYR A 32 -6.63 -2.41 21.40
N VAL A 33 -7.10 -1.23 21.86
CA VAL A 33 -7.04 0.03 21.10
C VAL A 33 -5.60 0.53 21.02
N LEU A 34 -4.86 0.43 22.15
CA LEU A 34 -3.45 0.81 22.21
C LEU A 34 -2.57 -0.11 21.35
N GLU A 35 -2.80 -1.42 21.41
CA GLU A 35 -2.10 -2.43 20.59
C GLU A 35 -2.35 -2.19 19.09
N SER A 36 -3.61 -1.89 18.72
CA SER A 36 -3.97 -1.51 17.35
C SER A 36 -3.21 -0.27 16.87
N TYR A 37 -3.08 0.76 17.72
CA TYR A 37 -2.33 1.97 17.39
C TYR A 37 -0.82 1.72 17.31
N GLN A 38 -0.26 0.91 18.21
CA GLN A 38 1.16 0.55 18.18
C GLN A 38 1.52 -0.17 16.89
N LEU A 39 0.67 -1.10 16.43
CA LEU A 39 0.85 -1.77 15.14
C LEU A 39 0.85 -0.79 13.96
N TYR A 40 0.07 0.29 14.03
CA TYR A 40 0.09 1.37 13.04
C TYR A 40 1.41 2.17 13.11
N CYS A 41 1.86 2.54 14.31
CA CYS A 41 3.12 3.25 14.52
C CYS A 41 4.34 2.46 14.01
N ASP A 42 4.45 1.19 14.36
CA ASP A 42 5.55 0.31 13.91
C ASP A 42 5.60 0.21 12.38
N GLN A 43 4.44 0.27 11.72
CA GLN A 43 4.38 0.31 10.26
C GLN A 43 4.76 1.67 9.67
N MET A 44 4.30 2.78 10.26
CA MET A 44 4.72 4.11 9.83
C MET A 44 6.23 4.28 10.02
N GLU A 45 6.80 3.75 11.10
CA GLU A 45 8.24 3.73 11.32
C GLU A 45 8.95 2.86 10.29
N SER A 46 8.40 1.69 9.91
CA SER A 46 8.95 0.88 8.81
C SER A 46 8.89 1.61 7.46
N LEU A 47 7.84 2.39 7.19
CA LEU A 47 7.70 3.20 5.98
C LEU A 47 8.67 4.39 5.98
N ASN A 48 8.77 5.10 7.10
CA ASN A 48 9.73 6.19 7.28
C ASN A 48 11.16 5.67 7.20
N THR A 49 11.46 4.50 7.77
CA THR A 49 12.76 3.85 7.65
C THR A 49 13.06 3.44 6.21
N PHE A 50 12.07 2.97 5.46
CA PHE A 50 12.23 2.70 4.02
C PHE A 50 12.48 4.00 3.25
N MET A 51 11.72 5.06 3.54
CA MET A 51 11.94 6.39 2.98
C MET A 51 13.33 6.90 3.35
N ASP A 52 13.74 6.97 4.61
CA ASP A 52 15.04 7.48 5.04
C ASP A 52 16.21 6.67 4.47
N ARG A 53 16.10 5.34 4.37
CA ARG A 53 17.12 4.49 3.73
C ARG A 53 17.18 4.66 2.20
N HIS A 54 16.11 5.12 1.55
CA HIS A 54 16.04 5.33 0.10
C HIS A 54 15.99 6.80 -0.36
N VAL A 55 15.82 7.75 0.55
CA VAL A 55 15.60 9.20 0.32
C VAL A 55 16.69 10.03 0.99
N GLY A 56 17.30 9.57 2.09
CA GLY A 56 18.41 10.27 2.77
C GLY A 56 19.73 10.29 1.99
N GLY A 57 19.83 9.52 0.90
CA GLY A 57 20.96 9.50 -0.02
C GLY A 57 20.53 9.75 -1.45
N GLY A 58 20.31 11.02 -1.81
CA GLY A 58 20.25 11.50 -3.20
C GLY A 58 19.39 10.66 -4.16
N LEU A 59 18.10 11.00 -4.23
CA LEU A 59 17.09 10.51 -5.19
C LEU A 59 17.48 10.65 -6.68
N LEU A 60 18.64 11.19 -7.03
CA LEU A 60 19.17 11.20 -8.39
C LEU A 60 20.19 10.08 -8.65
N SER A 61 20.81 9.51 -7.62
CA SER A 61 21.91 8.55 -7.79
C SER A 61 21.47 7.08 -7.94
N VAL A 62 20.23 6.75 -7.56
CA VAL A 62 19.67 5.39 -7.71
C VAL A 62 18.99 5.21 -9.07
N PHE A 63 18.47 6.30 -9.67
CA PHE A 63 18.00 6.28 -11.06
C PHE A 63 19.15 6.29 -12.09
N ASP A 64 20.37 6.67 -11.68
CA ASP A 64 21.59 6.61 -12.52
C ASP A 64 22.33 5.26 -12.46
N ARG A 65 21.90 4.33 -11.61
CA ARG A 65 22.50 2.99 -11.59
C ARG A 65 21.82 2.11 -12.64
N LYS A 66 22.51 1.93 -13.77
CA LYS A 66 22.23 0.83 -14.73
C LYS A 66 21.89 -0.44 -13.94
N PRO A 67 20.68 -1.01 -14.11
CA PRO A 67 20.26 -2.15 -13.30
C PRO A 67 21.15 -3.35 -13.58
N LYS A 68 21.90 -3.79 -12.55
CA LYS A 68 22.55 -5.10 -12.51
C LYS A 68 21.58 -6.11 -11.91
N SER A 69 20.58 -6.48 -12.70
CA SER A 69 20.08 -7.85 -12.84
C SER A 69 18.96 -7.81 -13.88
N LYS A 70 18.76 -8.90 -14.63
CA LYS A 70 17.55 -9.09 -15.44
C LYS A 70 16.35 -9.23 -14.49
N GLU A 71 15.91 -8.12 -13.90
CA GLU A 71 14.64 -8.05 -13.18
C GLU A 71 13.50 -8.30 -14.17
N ASN A 72 12.44 -8.96 -13.71
CA ASN A 72 11.34 -9.39 -14.56
C ASN A 72 10.47 -8.18 -14.91
N ASP A 73 10.86 -7.41 -15.93
CA ASP A 73 10.14 -6.21 -16.41
C ASP A 73 8.63 -6.46 -16.59
N ALA A 74 8.26 -7.70 -16.93
CA ALA A 74 6.86 -8.13 -17.04
C ALA A 74 6.07 -8.00 -15.73
N ASP A 75 6.66 -8.34 -14.58
CA ASP A 75 5.97 -8.24 -13.28
C ASP A 75 5.80 -6.76 -12.89
N ARG A 76 6.81 -5.92 -13.14
CA ARG A 76 6.73 -4.46 -12.89
C ARG A 76 5.66 -3.82 -13.76
N GLN A 77 5.61 -4.19 -15.04
CA GLN A 77 4.58 -3.72 -15.95
C GLN A 77 3.19 -4.18 -15.50
N LEU A 78 3.04 -5.45 -15.09
CA LEU A 78 1.79 -5.99 -14.56
C LEU A 78 1.28 -5.19 -13.36
N ALA A 79 2.16 -4.87 -12.41
CA ALA A 79 1.81 -4.05 -11.23
C ALA A 79 1.36 -2.63 -11.61
N GLN A 80 2.05 -1.99 -12.55
CA GLN A 80 1.69 -0.66 -13.05
C GLN A 80 0.37 -0.68 -13.83
N ASP A 81 0.13 -1.72 -14.63
CA ASP A 81 -1.09 -1.90 -15.39
C ASP A 81 -2.32 -2.07 -14.49
N VAL A 82 -2.17 -2.71 -13.32
CA VAL A 82 -3.26 -2.80 -12.33
C VAL A 82 -3.69 -1.41 -11.86
N ILE A 83 -2.73 -0.53 -11.53
CA ILE A 83 -3.03 0.84 -11.11
C ILE A 83 -3.71 1.60 -12.25
N LYS A 84 -3.16 1.51 -13.45
CA LYS A 84 -3.72 2.14 -14.65
C LYS A 84 -5.15 1.70 -14.91
N TYR A 85 -5.44 0.40 -14.90
CA TYR A 85 -6.78 -0.11 -15.15
C TYR A 85 -7.76 0.33 -14.06
N ARG A 86 -7.35 0.29 -12.80
CA ARG A 86 -8.16 0.79 -11.68
C ARG A 86 -8.49 2.28 -11.83
N CYS A 87 -7.50 3.11 -12.15
CA CYS A 87 -7.71 4.57 -12.30
C CYS A 87 -8.47 4.94 -13.59
N GLN A 88 -8.59 4.02 -14.54
CA GLN A 88 -9.37 4.18 -15.77
C GLN A 88 -10.76 3.51 -15.68
N ASN A 89 -11.15 3.06 -14.48
CA ASN A 89 -12.38 2.28 -14.26
C ASN A 89 -12.55 1.11 -15.26
N ARG A 90 -11.44 0.43 -15.59
CA ARG A 90 -11.43 -0.73 -16.50
C ARG A 90 -11.49 -2.02 -15.70
N THR A 91 -12.19 -3.01 -16.24
CA THR A 91 -12.20 -4.37 -15.69
C THR A 91 -10.79 -4.94 -15.69
N LEU A 92 -10.32 -5.34 -14.50
CA LEU A 92 -9.04 -6.00 -14.31
C LEU A 92 -9.06 -7.40 -14.95
N PRO A 93 -8.11 -7.78 -15.81
CA PRO A 93 -8.09 -9.13 -16.39
C PRO A 93 -7.88 -10.22 -15.34
N LYS A 94 -8.80 -11.19 -15.26
CA LYS A 94 -8.70 -12.34 -14.34
C LYS A 94 -7.40 -13.13 -14.45
N SER A 95 -6.80 -13.17 -15.65
CA SER A 95 -5.53 -13.86 -15.91
C SER A 95 -4.34 -13.27 -15.13
N TRP A 96 -4.43 -12.01 -14.70
CA TRP A 96 -3.38 -11.30 -13.95
C TRP A 96 -3.26 -11.74 -12.49
N PHE A 97 -4.30 -12.39 -11.97
CA PHE A 97 -4.43 -12.67 -10.54
C PHE A 97 -4.39 -14.17 -10.25
N ALA A 98 -3.90 -14.50 -9.05
CA ALA A 98 -4.18 -15.79 -8.43
C ALA A 98 -5.68 -15.90 -8.10
N PHE A 99 -6.19 -17.13 -8.06
CA PHE A 99 -7.60 -17.35 -7.71
C PHE A 99 -7.95 -16.82 -6.31
N ASP A 100 -7.03 -16.99 -5.37
CA ASP A 100 -7.12 -16.61 -3.96
C ASP A 100 -6.45 -15.25 -3.66
N VAL A 101 -6.38 -14.35 -4.66
CA VAL A 101 -5.75 -13.03 -4.50
C VAL A 101 -6.32 -12.28 -3.29
N LYS A 102 -5.44 -11.62 -2.53
CA LYS A 102 -5.84 -10.75 -1.42
C LYS A 102 -5.55 -9.29 -1.72
N TYR A 103 -6.56 -8.44 -1.57
CA TYR A 103 -6.40 -7.00 -1.66
C TYR A 103 -6.73 -6.34 -0.34
N HIS A 104 -5.84 -5.48 0.15
CA HIS A 104 -6.09 -4.58 1.28
C HIS A 104 -6.09 -3.15 0.77
N ASP A 105 -7.22 -2.45 0.86
CA ASP A 105 -7.27 -1.05 0.45
C ASP A 105 -6.61 -0.14 1.51
N GLY A 106 -6.39 1.12 1.13
CA GLY A 106 -5.81 2.10 2.05
C GLY A 106 -6.78 2.62 3.12
N HIS A 107 -8.04 2.16 3.13
CA HIS A 107 -9.06 2.50 4.12
C HIS A 107 -9.28 1.35 5.14
N GLY A 108 -8.57 0.23 4.99
CA GLY A 108 -8.62 -0.91 5.90
C GLY A 108 -9.58 -2.04 5.46
N HIS A 109 -10.23 -1.93 4.30
CA HIS A 109 -11.03 -3.02 3.76
C HIS A 109 -10.16 -4.13 3.19
N THR A 110 -10.63 -5.37 3.32
CA THR A 110 -9.96 -6.56 2.81
C THR A 110 -10.87 -7.32 1.86
N TYR A 111 -10.36 -7.62 0.68
CA TYR A 111 -11.05 -8.36 -0.37
C TYR A 111 -10.29 -9.65 -0.64
N ASN A 112 -11.01 -10.78 -0.69
CA ASN A 112 -10.42 -12.11 -0.86
C ASN A 112 -11.00 -12.76 -2.10
N GLY A 113 -10.13 -13.16 -3.04
CA GLY A 113 -10.49 -13.73 -4.32
C GLY A 113 -10.81 -12.67 -5.37
N TYR A 114 -10.51 -13.01 -6.63
CA TYR A 114 -10.63 -12.08 -7.77
C TYR A 114 -12.05 -11.51 -7.93
N GLU A 115 -13.08 -12.33 -7.74
CA GLU A 115 -14.49 -11.91 -7.93
C GLU A 115 -14.94 -10.85 -6.91
N ASN A 116 -14.20 -10.69 -5.81
CA ASN A 116 -14.49 -9.71 -4.77
C ASN A 116 -13.64 -8.45 -4.88
N LEU A 117 -12.76 -8.32 -5.88
CA LEU A 117 -11.99 -7.10 -6.07
C LEU A 117 -12.93 -5.95 -6.43
N PRO A 118 -12.80 -4.78 -5.78
CA PRO A 118 -13.65 -3.65 -6.07
C PRO A 118 -13.37 -3.13 -7.48
N ALA A 119 -14.41 -2.53 -8.08
CA ALA A 119 -14.25 -1.78 -9.32
C ALA A 119 -13.22 -0.64 -9.14
N GLY A 120 -12.65 -0.23 -10.26
CA GLY A 120 -11.83 0.97 -10.31
C GLY A 120 -12.64 2.25 -10.04
N GLU A 121 -11.94 3.36 -9.95
CA GLU A 121 -12.52 4.70 -9.90
C GLU A 121 -11.83 5.50 -11.00
N GLU A 122 -12.61 6.15 -11.87
CA GLU A 122 -12.03 7.01 -12.89
C GLU A 122 -11.43 8.25 -12.22
N THR A 123 -10.10 8.35 -12.24
CA THR A 123 -9.37 9.40 -11.53
C THR A 123 -8.08 9.75 -12.25
N ASP A 124 -7.72 11.02 -12.22
CA ASP A 124 -6.40 11.45 -12.67
C ASP A 124 -5.33 10.78 -11.79
N TYR A 125 -4.30 10.24 -12.44
CA TYR A 125 -3.22 9.60 -11.72
C TYR A 125 -1.87 9.79 -12.40
N ARG A 126 -0.81 9.69 -11.59
CA ARG A 126 0.57 9.68 -12.07
C ARG A 126 1.40 8.70 -11.27
N ILE A 127 2.01 7.73 -11.94
CA ILE A 127 3.04 6.88 -11.34
C ILE A 127 4.31 7.70 -11.18
N THR A 128 4.86 7.73 -9.96
CA THR A 128 6.04 8.52 -9.59
C THR A 128 7.28 7.65 -9.33
N GLY A 129 7.10 6.37 -9.07
CA GLY A 129 8.20 5.43 -8.85
C GLY A 129 7.76 3.98 -8.89
N CYS A 130 8.69 3.09 -9.23
CA CYS A 130 8.47 1.65 -9.19
C CYS A 130 9.77 0.96 -8.78
N ALA A 131 9.75 0.19 -7.71
CA ALA A 131 10.89 -0.60 -7.23
C ALA A 131 10.48 -2.07 -7.08
N GLN A 132 11.45 -2.97 -7.20
CA GLN A 132 11.24 -4.40 -7.00
C GLN A 132 12.20 -4.93 -5.94
N GLU A 133 11.69 -5.77 -5.05
CA GLU A 133 12.49 -6.52 -4.09
C GLU A 133 11.99 -7.96 -4.07
N LYS A 134 12.79 -8.90 -4.58
CA LYS A 134 12.42 -10.31 -4.71
C LYS A 134 11.11 -10.44 -5.52
N ASN A 135 10.05 -10.90 -4.85
CA ASN A 135 8.72 -11.13 -5.38
C ASN A 135 7.73 -10.00 -5.03
N ARG A 136 8.25 -8.86 -4.53
CA ARG A 136 7.46 -7.69 -4.18
C ARG A 136 7.74 -6.56 -5.14
N ILE A 137 6.70 -5.87 -5.57
CA ILE A 137 6.80 -4.67 -6.38
C ILE A 137 6.12 -3.53 -5.65
N TYR A 138 6.82 -2.42 -5.55
CA TYR A 138 6.40 -1.21 -4.86
C TYR A 138 6.15 -0.17 -5.93
N VAL A 139 4.91 0.27 -6.08
CA VAL A 139 4.56 1.32 -7.02
C VAL A 139 4.09 2.55 -6.25
N MET A 140 4.83 3.63 -6.39
CA MET A 140 4.43 4.95 -5.89
C MET A 140 3.65 5.67 -6.97
N TRP A 141 2.51 6.24 -6.60
CA TRP A 141 1.67 6.99 -7.52
C TRP A 141 0.89 8.08 -6.78
N LYS A 142 0.35 9.03 -7.53
CA LYS A 142 -0.44 10.16 -7.00
C LYS A 142 -1.80 10.19 -7.69
N ARG A 143 -2.80 10.63 -6.94
CA ARG A 143 -4.13 11.05 -7.43
C ARG A 143 -4.53 12.34 -6.72
N PRO A 144 -5.56 13.09 -7.16
CA PRO A 144 -5.99 14.31 -6.48
C PRO A 144 -6.17 14.10 -4.97
N GLY A 145 -5.47 14.89 -4.16
CA GLY A 145 -5.53 14.85 -2.69
C GLY A 145 -4.73 13.74 -2.00
N TYR A 146 -4.11 12.79 -2.74
CA TYR A 146 -3.43 11.65 -2.12
C TYR A 146 -2.11 11.29 -2.80
N THR A 147 -1.11 10.97 -1.98
CA THR A 147 0.05 10.15 -2.39
C THR A 147 -0.23 8.70 -1.99
N MET A 148 -0.04 7.80 -2.94
CA MET A 148 -0.34 6.38 -2.82
C MET A 148 0.94 5.56 -2.96
N MET A 149 1.06 4.49 -2.18
CA MET A 149 1.99 3.40 -2.45
C MET A 149 1.21 2.10 -2.51
N THR A 150 1.31 1.38 -3.62
CA THR A 150 0.75 0.03 -3.74
C THR A 150 1.88 -0.99 -3.73
N VAL A 151 1.80 -1.95 -2.82
CA VAL A 151 2.74 -3.07 -2.73
C VAL A 151 2.09 -4.32 -3.28
N PHE A 152 2.67 -4.90 -4.31
CA PHE A 152 2.23 -6.13 -4.96
C PHE A 152 3.12 -7.29 -4.56
N LEU A 153 2.51 -8.44 -4.30
CA LEU A 153 3.18 -9.73 -4.20
C LEU A 153 2.91 -10.50 -5.50
N VAL A 154 3.94 -10.69 -6.31
CA VAL A 154 3.84 -11.38 -7.60
C VAL A 154 4.59 -12.71 -7.53
N LYS A 155 3.93 -13.80 -7.88
CA LYS A 155 4.53 -15.13 -7.99
C LYS A 155 3.97 -15.82 -9.23
N ASN A 156 4.82 -16.53 -9.97
CA ASN A 156 4.43 -17.24 -11.19
C ASN A 156 3.69 -16.32 -12.18
N ASN A 157 4.18 -15.09 -12.36
CA ASN A 157 3.59 -14.05 -13.22
C ASN A 157 2.12 -13.70 -12.88
N LYS A 158 1.72 -13.92 -11.62
CA LYS A 158 0.38 -13.61 -11.11
C LYS A 158 0.45 -12.84 -9.79
N ILE A 159 -0.45 -11.87 -9.65
CA ILE A 159 -0.63 -11.13 -8.41
C ILE A 159 -1.32 -12.04 -7.40
N GLN A 160 -0.59 -12.33 -6.33
CA GLN A 160 -1.04 -13.13 -5.19
C GLN A 160 -1.71 -12.25 -4.14
N ALA A 161 -1.19 -11.04 -3.96
CA ALA A 161 -1.79 -10.05 -3.08
C ALA A 161 -1.34 -8.65 -3.48
N PHE A 162 -2.10 -7.64 -3.11
CA PHE A 162 -1.65 -6.26 -3.15
C PHE A 162 -2.26 -5.43 -2.04
N ARG A 163 -1.59 -4.35 -1.65
CA ARG A 163 -2.02 -3.46 -0.57
C ARG A 163 -1.78 -2.02 -0.96
N ASP A 164 -2.79 -1.18 -0.78
CA ASP A 164 -2.69 0.27 -0.93
C ASP A 164 -2.36 0.91 0.42
N PHE A 165 -1.45 1.89 0.38
CA PHE A 165 -1.15 2.80 1.47
C PHE A 165 -1.42 4.22 0.97
N ILE A 166 -2.16 5.01 1.76
CA ILE A 166 -2.54 6.38 1.41
C ILE A 166 -1.92 7.38 2.38
N SER A 167 -1.48 8.51 1.84
CA SER A 167 -1.13 9.72 2.59
C SER A 167 -1.89 10.89 1.98
N GLU A 168 -2.64 11.61 2.80
CA GLU A 168 -3.29 12.87 2.41
C GLU A 168 -2.23 13.95 2.17
N ILE A 169 -2.49 14.85 1.21
CA ILE A 169 -1.63 15.99 0.83
C ILE A 169 -2.33 17.28 1.22
#